data_AF-A0A534IBZ3-F1
#
_entry.id   AF-A0A534IBZ3-F1
#
_cell.length_a   1.000
_cell.length_b   1.000
_cell.length_c   1.000
_cell.angle_alpha   90.00
_cell.angle_beta   90.00
_cell.angle_gamma   90.00
#
_symmetry.space_group_name_H-M   'P 1'
#
loop_
_entity.id
_entity.type
_entity.pdbx_description
1 polymer ?
#
loop_
_entity_poly.entity_id
_entity_poly.type
_entity_poly.pdbx_seq_one_letter_code
_entity_poly.pdbx_strand_id
1 'polypeptide(L)'
;MRSYSVRDVERVLQLAPDTTRSLIRGGFVHPARGPRREYRFSFQDLIVLRTARALLEAKIPKKRIRRSLESLRRNLPESMPLSGLAISAVGDHVVVRDGDARWQVDSGQYLLGLDVSLQDGVLHVVEHRQAVPAAPAPVHDWFAQALNLESSDPDGALSAYRHAVDSDPHNAAAWTNWGRLLHERGRTDEADAVYRRALAQIGPDPLLLFNQGVLLEDLGRSAAALAAYQTALEEDPELADCHYNLARLYEALGKPQHAIRHLGQYRRLLSGDGH
;
A
#
# COMPACT_ATOMS: atom_id res chain seq x y z
N MET A 1 22.39 -14.93 -18.62
CA MET A 1 21.38 -15.37 -17.64
C MET A 1 22.06 -15.66 -16.30
N ARG A 2 21.65 -14.99 -15.21
CA ARG A 2 22.10 -15.36 -13.86
C ARG A 2 21.49 -16.71 -13.49
N SER A 3 22.32 -17.66 -13.07
CA SER A 3 21.89 -18.98 -12.60
C SER A 3 22.09 -19.08 -11.10
N TYR A 4 21.10 -19.62 -10.38
CA TYR A 4 21.10 -19.74 -8.94
C TYR A 4 21.53 -21.15 -8.52
N SER A 5 22.32 -21.25 -7.45
CA SER A 5 22.69 -22.54 -6.85
C SER A 5 21.61 -23.03 -5.88
N VAL A 6 21.70 -24.30 -5.45
CA VAL A 6 20.80 -24.84 -4.39
C VAL A 6 20.87 -23.99 -3.12
N ARG A 7 22.06 -23.51 -2.74
CA ARG A 7 22.25 -22.63 -1.57
C ARG A 7 21.57 -21.28 -1.75
N ASP A 8 21.52 -20.76 -2.97
CA ASP A 8 20.78 -19.54 -3.26
C ASP A 8 19.27 -19.76 -3.16
N VAL A 9 18.77 -20.92 -3.58
CA VAL A 9 17.36 -21.30 -3.40
C VAL A 9 16.99 -21.36 -1.93
N GLU A 10 17.83 -22.02 -1.12
CA GLU A 10 17.66 -22.11 0.34
C GLU A 10 17.62 -20.73 0.99
N ARG A 11 18.56 -19.85 0.63
CA ARG A 11 18.65 -18.50 1.17
C ARG A 11 17.50 -17.60 0.73
N VAL A 12 17.14 -17.63 -0.54
CA VAL A 12 16.15 -16.70 -1.14
C VAL A 12 14.72 -17.14 -0.86
N LEU A 13 14.45 -18.45 -0.88
CA LEU A 13 13.09 -18.99 -0.70
C LEU A 13 12.86 -19.57 0.69
N GLN A 14 13.88 -19.55 1.56
CA GLN A 14 13.87 -20.19 2.88
C GLN A 14 13.35 -21.64 2.79
N LEU A 15 13.76 -22.34 1.73
CA LEU A 15 13.35 -23.70 1.43
C LEU A 15 14.38 -24.69 1.95
N ALA A 16 13.94 -25.68 2.74
CA ALA A 16 14.81 -26.75 3.15
C ALA A 16 15.34 -27.55 1.93
N PRO A 17 16.62 -27.98 1.93
CA PRO A 17 17.23 -28.72 0.83
C PRO A 17 16.42 -29.94 0.38
N ASP A 18 15.80 -30.64 1.33
CA ASP A 18 15.02 -31.85 1.06
C ASP A 18 13.69 -31.56 0.41
N THR A 19 13.05 -30.45 0.76
CA THR A 19 11.84 -29.94 0.08
C THR A 19 12.17 -29.56 -1.36
N THR A 20 13.29 -28.87 -1.60
CA THR A 20 13.76 -28.54 -2.95
C THR A 20 14.01 -29.80 -3.79
N ARG A 21 14.67 -30.81 -3.22
CA ARG A 21 14.90 -32.11 -3.90
C ARG A 21 13.60 -32.88 -4.14
N SER A 22 12.65 -32.82 -3.22
CA SER A 22 11.32 -33.42 -3.35
C SER A 22 10.53 -32.80 -4.50
N LEU A 23 10.57 -31.46 -4.63
CA LEU A 23 9.93 -30.72 -5.70
C LEU A 23 10.54 -31.01 -7.09
N ILE A 24 11.86 -31.18 -7.16
CA ILE A 24 12.56 -31.62 -8.38
C ILE A 24 12.15 -33.05 -8.74
N ARG A 25 12.18 -33.99 -7.79
CA ARG A 25 11.75 -35.39 -8.02
C ARG A 25 10.28 -35.51 -8.40
N GLY A 26 9.45 -34.60 -7.88
CA GLY A 26 8.03 -34.47 -8.23
C GLY A 26 7.78 -33.91 -9.62
N GLY A 27 8.82 -33.50 -10.35
CA GLY A 27 8.72 -32.98 -11.72
C GLY A 27 8.14 -31.57 -11.81
N PHE A 28 8.14 -30.80 -10.72
CA PHE A 28 7.61 -29.43 -10.71
C PHE A 28 8.59 -28.42 -11.31
N VAL A 29 9.90 -28.72 -11.25
CA VAL A 29 10.96 -27.93 -11.91
C VAL A 29 12.04 -28.86 -12.48
N HIS A 30 12.65 -28.42 -13.57
CA HIS A 30 13.72 -29.15 -14.27
C HIS A 30 14.96 -28.26 -14.42
N PRO A 31 15.67 -27.98 -13.30
CA PRO A 31 16.86 -27.12 -13.31
C PRO A 31 17.98 -27.74 -14.15
N ALA A 32 18.79 -26.89 -14.77
CA ALA A 32 19.96 -27.31 -15.54
C ALA A 32 21.04 -27.94 -14.64
N ARG A 33 21.93 -28.73 -15.25
CA ARG A 33 23.09 -29.32 -14.56
C ARG A 33 24.37 -28.57 -14.93
N GLY A 34 25.12 -28.13 -13.92
CA GLY A 34 26.44 -27.56 -14.12
C GLY A 34 27.51 -28.61 -14.42
N PRO A 35 28.76 -28.20 -14.68
CA PRO A 35 29.88 -29.08 -15.04
C PRO A 35 30.17 -30.17 -14.01
N ARG A 36 29.86 -29.92 -12.74
CA ARG A 36 30.01 -30.85 -11.62
C ARG A 36 28.71 -31.58 -11.23
N ARG A 37 27.74 -31.68 -12.15
CA ARG A 37 26.39 -32.24 -11.93
C ARG A 37 25.55 -31.54 -10.84
N GLU A 38 25.96 -30.35 -10.43
CA GLU A 38 25.21 -29.50 -9.50
C GLU A 38 23.97 -28.87 -10.17
N TYR A 39 22.88 -28.68 -9.41
CA TYR A 39 21.68 -28.03 -9.93
C TYR A 39 21.88 -26.52 -10.09
N ARG A 40 21.46 -26.00 -11.25
CA ARG A 40 21.46 -24.59 -11.60
C ARG A 40 20.04 -24.17 -11.95
N PHE A 41 19.49 -23.26 -11.15
CA PHE A 41 18.11 -22.80 -11.27
C PHE A 41 18.06 -21.50 -12.07
N SER A 42 17.06 -21.38 -12.93
CA SER A 42 16.70 -20.11 -13.56
C SER A 42 15.82 -19.29 -12.61
N PHE A 43 15.60 -18.02 -12.96
CA PHE A 43 14.62 -17.19 -12.27
C PHE A 43 13.23 -17.84 -12.26
N GLN A 44 12.78 -18.37 -13.41
CA GLN A 44 11.51 -19.08 -13.53
C GLN A 44 11.44 -20.28 -12.57
N ASP A 45 12.52 -21.03 -12.41
CA ASP A 45 12.54 -22.17 -11.49
C ASP A 45 12.37 -21.73 -10.03
N LEU A 46 12.94 -20.59 -9.63
CA LEU A 46 12.75 -20.04 -8.28
C LEU A 46 11.28 -19.67 -8.03
N ILE A 47 10.65 -19.01 -8.99
CA ILE A 47 9.26 -18.61 -8.91
C ILE A 47 8.35 -19.83 -8.83
N VAL A 48 8.58 -20.82 -9.69
CA VAL A 48 7.82 -22.08 -9.68
C VAL A 48 8.01 -22.85 -8.37
N LEU A 49 9.23 -22.90 -7.81
CA LEU A 49 9.48 -23.55 -6.51
C LEU A 49 8.73 -22.87 -5.37
N ARG A 50 8.74 -21.53 -5.33
CA ARG A 50 8.03 -20.73 -4.32
C ARG A 50 6.53 -21.00 -4.39
N THR A 51 5.95 -20.96 -5.59
CA THR A 51 4.52 -21.20 -5.80
C THR A 51 4.13 -22.65 -5.55
N ALA A 52 4.95 -23.62 -5.97
CA ALA A 52 4.70 -25.05 -5.72
C ALA A 52 4.59 -25.36 -4.23
N ARG A 53 5.47 -24.76 -3.41
CA ARG A 53 5.41 -24.89 -1.95
C ARG A 53 4.09 -24.37 -1.39
N ALA A 54 3.71 -23.14 -1.73
CA ALA A 54 2.48 -22.53 -1.23
C ALA A 54 1.23 -23.37 -1.60
N LEU A 55 1.17 -23.90 -2.83
CA LEU A 55 0.06 -24.74 -3.26
C LEU A 55 0.04 -26.12 -2.59
N LEU A 56 1.19 -26.68 -2.23
CA LEU A 56 1.28 -27.93 -1.46
C LEU A 56 0.85 -27.71 0.00
N GLU A 57 1.23 -26.60 0.61
CA GLU A 57 0.78 -26.20 1.96
C GLU A 57 -0.75 -26.01 2.00
N ALA A 58 -1.32 -25.47 0.91
CA ALA A 58 -2.76 -25.36 0.70
C ALA A 58 -3.46 -26.69 0.36
N LYS A 59 -2.76 -27.83 0.41
CA LYS A 59 -3.29 -29.20 0.18
C LYS A 59 -3.96 -29.40 -1.19
N ILE A 60 -3.55 -28.65 -2.22
CA ILE A 60 -4.10 -28.79 -3.57
C ILE A 60 -3.60 -30.10 -4.21
N PRO A 61 -4.43 -30.82 -5.00
CA PRO A 61 -4.01 -32.07 -5.66
C PRO A 61 -2.81 -31.88 -6.59
N LYS A 62 -1.78 -32.74 -6.46
CA LYS A 62 -0.51 -32.66 -7.20
C LYS A 62 -0.67 -32.56 -8.73
N LYS A 63 -1.62 -33.29 -9.32
CA LYS A 63 -1.92 -33.26 -10.77
C LYS A 63 -2.43 -31.89 -11.25
N ARG A 64 -3.08 -31.13 -10.35
CA ARG A 64 -3.58 -29.78 -10.64
C ARG A 64 -2.47 -28.75 -10.47
N ILE A 65 -1.70 -28.85 -9.37
CA ILE A 65 -0.49 -28.04 -9.14
C ILE A 65 0.43 -28.10 -10.36
N ARG A 66 0.69 -29.31 -10.88
CA ARG A 66 1.60 -29.48 -12.03
C ARG A 66 1.11 -28.74 -13.27
N ARG A 67 -0.19 -28.82 -13.60
CA ARG A 67 -0.79 -28.12 -14.75
C ARG A 67 -0.72 -26.60 -14.60
N SER A 68 -1.04 -26.06 -13.43
CA SER A 68 -0.98 -24.62 -13.19
C SER A 68 0.44 -24.08 -13.21
N LEU A 69 1.42 -24.85 -12.70
CA LEU A 69 2.83 -24.45 -12.76
C LEU A 69 3.44 -24.57 -14.17
N GLU A 70 3.04 -25.57 -14.96
CA GLU A 70 3.40 -25.66 -16.38
C GLU A 70 2.86 -24.45 -17.15
N SER A 71 1.64 -24.02 -16.87
CA SER A 71 1.06 -22.82 -17.48
C SER A 71 1.73 -21.53 -16.98
N LEU A 72 2.04 -21.44 -15.68
CA LEU A 72 2.76 -20.31 -15.08
C LEU A 72 4.10 -20.10 -15.77
N ARG A 73 4.88 -21.18 -15.92
CA ARG A 73 6.22 -21.13 -16.51
C ARG A 73 6.22 -20.59 -17.94
N ARG A 74 5.20 -20.91 -18.75
CA ARG A 74 5.08 -20.40 -20.13
C ARG A 74 4.86 -18.90 -20.21
N ASN A 75 4.30 -18.29 -19.16
CA ASN A 75 3.92 -16.88 -19.12
C ASN A 75 4.85 -16.04 -18.23
N LEU A 76 5.92 -16.64 -17.65
CA LEU A 76 6.89 -15.92 -16.84
C LEU A 76 8.04 -15.38 -17.69
N PRO A 77 8.54 -14.16 -17.40
CA PRO A 77 9.71 -13.61 -18.09
C PRO A 77 10.96 -14.46 -17.82
N GLU A 78 11.88 -14.51 -18.80
CA GLU A 78 13.13 -15.29 -18.70
C GLU A 78 14.14 -14.69 -17.70
N SER A 79 14.01 -13.39 -17.41
CA SER A 79 14.82 -12.64 -16.45
C SER A 79 13.97 -11.95 -15.39
N MET A 80 14.58 -11.66 -14.24
CA MET A 80 13.93 -10.97 -13.12
C MET A 80 13.47 -9.55 -13.55
N PRO A 81 12.17 -9.23 -13.47
CA PRO A 81 11.68 -7.89 -13.75
C PRO A 81 12.04 -6.93 -12.63
N LEU A 82 12.26 -5.65 -12.97
CA LEU A 82 12.66 -4.59 -12.03
C LEU A 82 11.54 -4.19 -11.05
N SER A 83 10.27 -4.44 -11.40
CA SER A 83 9.04 -4.10 -10.66
C SER A 83 8.65 -5.11 -9.57
N GLY A 84 9.27 -6.29 -9.53
CA GLY A 84 8.88 -7.36 -8.59
C GLY A 84 7.60 -8.10 -9.00
N LEU A 85 7.58 -9.43 -8.78
CA LEU A 85 6.45 -10.31 -9.12
C LEU A 85 5.77 -10.86 -7.85
N ALA A 86 4.48 -10.56 -7.69
CA ALA A 86 3.64 -11.10 -6.63
C ALA A 86 2.74 -12.23 -7.18
N ILE A 87 2.75 -13.40 -6.52
CA ILE A 87 1.98 -14.57 -6.96
C ILE A 87 1.13 -15.04 -5.79
N SER A 88 -0.18 -15.08 -5.99
CA SER A 88 -1.16 -15.48 -4.98
C SER A 88 -2.04 -16.61 -5.50
N ALA A 89 -2.54 -17.43 -4.58
CA ALA A 89 -3.55 -18.44 -4.86
C ALA A 89 -4.90 -17.91 -4.39
N VAL A 90 -5.88 -17.88 -5.29
CA VAL A 90 -7.26 -17.46 -4.99
C VAL A 90 -8.18 -18.62 -5.35
N GLY A 91 -8.79 -19.24 -4.35
CA GLY A 91 -9.57 -20.47 -4.52
C GLY A 91 -8.70 -21.61 -5.07
N ASP A 92 -9.01 -22.04 -6.29
CA ASP A 92 -8.34 -23.13 -7.00
C ASP A 92 -7.53 -22.67 -8.23
N HIS A 93 -7.23 -21.35 -8.30
CA HIS A 93 -6.49 -20.69 -9.37
C HIS A 93 -5.23 -19.96 -8.87
N VAL A 94 -4.21 -19.90 -9.73
CA VAL A 94 -2.98 -19.12 -9.49
C VAL A 94 -3.10 -17.78 -10.23
N VAL A 95 -2.90 -16.68 -9.50
CA VAL A 95 -2.95 -15.32 -10.01
C VAL A 95 -1.56 -14.69 -9.90
N VAL A 96 -1.11 -14.04 -10.98
CA VAL A 96 0.17 -13.31 -11.01
C VAL A 96 -0.13 -11.83 -11.13
N ARG A 97 0.59 -11.03 -10.33
CA ARG A 97 0.56 -9.57 -10.33
C ARG A 97 1.97 -9.03 -10.63
N ASP A 98 2.05 -8.17 -11.63
CA ASP A 98 3.23 -7.39 -12.01
C ASP A 98 2.79 -5.92 -12.12
N GLY A 99 3.15 -5.10 -11.13
CA GLY A 99 2.58 -3.75 -10.97
C GLY A 99 1.05 -3.79 -10.89
N ASP A 100 0.38 -3.07 -11.80
CA ASP A 100 -1.09 -2.99 -11.90
C ASP A 100 -1.74 -4.12 -12.72
N ALA A 101 -0.94 -4.91 -13.45
CA ALA A 101 -1.46 -5.99 -14.28
C ALA A 101 -1.75 -7.24 -13.44
N ARG A 102 -2.97 -7.79 -13.57
CA ARG A 102 -3.40 -9.06 -12.96
C ARG A 102 -3.90 -10.03 -14.03
N TRP A 103 -3.36 -11.24 -14.07
CA TRP A 103 -3.81 -12.27 -14.99
C TRP A 103 -3.93 -13.64 -14.32
N GLN A 104 -4.91 -14.43 -14.78
CA GLN A 104 -5.05 -15.84 -14.42
C GLN A 104 -4.10 -16.71 -15.23
N VAL A 105 -3.40 -17.60 -14.55
CA VAL A 105 -2.36 -18.43 -15.15
C VAL A 105 -2.90 -19.54 -16.06
N ASP A 106 -4.11 -20.03 -15.77
CA ASP A 106 -4.70 -21.17 -16.50
C ASP A 106 -5.41 -20.74 -17.80
N SER A 107 -5.88 -19.49 -17.88
CA SER A 107 -6.70 -18.96 -19.00
C SER A 107 -6.05 -17.81 -19.77
N GLY A 108 -5.04 -17.12 -19.21
CA GLY A 108 -4.43 -15.92 -19.81
C GLY A 108 -5.33 -14.67 -19.80
N GLN A 109 -6.45 -14.71 -19.08
CA GLN A 109 -7.44 -13.66 -19.06
C GLN A 109 -7.09 -12.57 -18.03
N TYR A 110 -7.21 -11.30 -18.43
CA TYR A 110 -7.15 -10.15 -17.52
C TYR A 110 -8.38 -10.18 -16.61
N LEU A 111 -8.16 -10.18 -15.29
CA LEU A 111 -9.26 -10.15 -14.34
C LEU A 111 -9.70 -8.71 -14.07
N LEU A 112 -10.85 -8.33 -14.63
CA LEU A 112 -11.67 -7.26 -14.08
C LEU A 112 -12.19 -7.70 -12.71
N GLY A 113 -12.06 -6.84 -11.70
CA GLY A 113 -12.48 -7.15 -10.32
C GLY A 113 -13.99 -7.31 -10.22
N LEU A 114 -14.45 -8.56 -10.27
CA LEU A 114 -15.82 -8.98 -9.99
C LEU A 114 -15.74 -10.16 -9.02
N ASP A 115 -16.29 -10.01 -7.82
CA ASP A 115 -16.37 -11.09 -6.85
C ASP A 115 -17.66 -11.89 -7.07
N VAL A 116 -17.53 -13.22 -7.09
CA VAL A 116 -18.64 -14.16 -7.22
C VAL A 116 -18.71 -15.01 -5.95
N SER A 117 -19.90 -15.08 -5.35
CA SER A 117 -20.17 -15.85 -4.15
C SER A 117 -21.13 -17.01 -4.47
N LEU A 118 -20.86 -18.18 -3.86
CA LEU A 118 -21.68 -19.39 -3.94
C LEU A 118 -22.25 -19.68 -2.55
N GLN A 119 -23.57 -19.57 -2.42
CA GLN A 119 -24.33 -20.08 -1.28
C GLN A 119 -25.32 -21.13 -1.77
N ASP A 120 -25.36 -22.28 -1.09
CA ASP A 120 -26.24 -23.42 -1.36
C ASP A 120 -26.29 -23.91 -2.83
N GLY A 121 -25.20 -23.73 -3.57
CA GLY A 121 -25.08 -24.19 -4.96
C GLY A 121 -25.78 -23.31 -6.00
N VAL A 122 -26.27 -22.12 -5.62
CA VAL A 122 -26.83 -21.13 -6.55
C VAL A 122 -25.92 -19.89 -6.59
N LEU A 123 -25.64 -19.41 -7.80
CA LEU A 123 -24.78 -18.26 -8.07
C LEU A 123 -25.54 -16.96 -7.75
N HIS A 124 -25.10 -16.21 -6.75
CA HIS A 124 -25.65 -14.89 -6.45
C HIS A 124 -24.69 -13.80 -6.90
N VAL A 125 -25.14 -12.96 -7.84
CA VAL A 125 -24.47 -11.69 -8.19
C VAL A 125 -24.88 -10.67 -7.13
N VAL A 126 -24.00 -10.45 -6.16
CA VAL A 126 -24.23 -9.47 -5.09
C VAL A 126 -23.52 -8.18 -5.44
N GLU A 127 -24.31 -7.12 -5.64
CA GLU A 127 -23.81 -5.76 -5.73
C GLU A 127 -23.32 -5.31 -4.34
N HIS A 128 -22.13 -4.72 -4.29
CA HIS A 128 -21.42 -4.42 -3.07
C HIS A 128 -22.23 -3.49 -2.14
N ARG A 129 -22.53 -3.96 -0.93
CA ARG A 129 -22.80 -3.07 0.21
C ARG A 129 -21.91 -3.49 1.38
N GLN A 130 -21.22 -2.50 1.95
CA GLN A 130 -20.18 -2.61 2.98
C GLN A 130 -20.50 -3.67 4.04
N ALA A 131 -19.54 -4.58 4.30
CA ALA A 131 -19.67 -5.62 5.30
C ALA A 131 -19.12 -5.16 6.67
N VAL A 132 -19.95 -5.30 7.70
CA VAL A 132 -19.62 -5.15 9.13
C VAL A 132 -18.68 -6.30 9.55
N PRO A 133 -17.66 -6.09 10.42
CA PRO A 133 -16.60 -7.07 10.62
C PRO A 133 -17.02 -8.26 11.48
N ALA A 134 -16.53 -9.45 11.11
CA ALA A 134 -16.50 -10.65 11.95
C ALA A 134 -15.45 -10.53 13.07
N ALA A 135 -15.62 -11.32 14.15
CA ALA A 135 -14.83 -11.28 15.40
C ALA A 135 -13.29 -11.22 15.21
N PRO A 136 -12.56 -10.58 16.15
CA PRO A 136 -11.31 -9.89 15.84
C PRO A 136 -10.13 -10.84 15.59
N ALA A 137 -9.51 -10.66 14.42
CA ALA A 137 -8.09 -10.98 14.21
C ALA A 137 -7.25 -10.22 15.26
N PRO A 138 -6.01 -10.68 15.61
CA PRO A 138 -5.14 -9.88 16.46
C PRO A 138 -5.08 -8.46 15.90
N VAL A 139 -5.36 -7.45 16.74
CA VAL A 139 -5.41 -6.04 16.35
C VAL A 139 -4.07 -5.72 15.70
N HIS A 140 -4.04 -5.72 14.36
CA HIS A 140 -2.87 -5.29 13.63
C HIS A 140 -2.88 -3.77 13.71
N ASP A 141 -1.92 -3.21 14.43
CA ASP A 141 -1.79 -1.77 14.54
C ASP A 141 -1.19 -1.22 13.23
N TRP A 142 -2.09 -1.07 12.25
CA TRP A 142 -1.76 -0.58 10.93
C TRP A 142 -1.16 0.83 10.97
N PHE A 143 -1.56 1.65 11.94
CA PHE A 143 -1.01 2.99 12.11
C PHE A 143 0.45 2.94 12.58
N ALA A 144 0.75 2.13 13.61
CA ALA A 144 2.13 1.92 14.07
C ALA A 144 3.00 1.29 12.97
N GLN A 145 2.45 0.34 12.21
CA GLN A 145 3.15 -0.23 11.07
C GLN A 145 3.47 0.84 10.01
N ALA A 146 2.50 1.70 9.67
CA ALA A 146 2.71 2.75 8.69
C ALA A 146 3.84 3.72 9.10
N LEU A 147 3.86 4.13 10.37
CA LEU A 147 4.92 4.98 10.93
C LEU A 147 6.31 4.34 10.79
N ASN A 148 6.42 3.03 11.05
CA ASN A 148 7.69 2.32 10.90
C ASN A 148 8.17 2.22 9.44
N LEU A 149 7.24 2.25 8.49
CA LEU A 149 7.53 2.10 7.07
C LEU A 149 7.85 3.44 6.38
N GLU A 150 7.42 4.60 6.91
CA GLU A 150 7.52 5.89 6.20
C GLU A 150 8.90 6.16 5.58
N SER A 151 9.99 5.84 6.29
CA SER A 151 11.35 6.07 5.80
C SER A 151 11.94 4.91 4.99
N SER A 152 11.46 3.69 5.17
CA SER A 152 12.08 2.48 4.60
C SER A 152 11.32 1.90 3.40
N ASP A 153 10.00 2.04 3.41
CA ASP A 153 9.08 1.60 2.37
C ASP A 153 7.85 2.53 2.34
N PRO A 154 7.96 3.69 1.67
CA PRO A 154 6.87 4.67 1.60
C PRO A 154 5.59 4.11 0.95
N ASP A 155 5.70 3.21 -0.02
CA ASP A 155 4.54 2.60 -0.67
C ASP A 155 3.85 1.61 0.27
N GLY A 156 4.63 0.84 1.05
CA GLY A 156 4.13 0.04 2.16
C GLY A 156 3.45 0.89 3.25
N ALA A 157 4.03 2.05 3.59
CA ALA A 157 3.44 3.00 4.55
C ALA A 157 2.10 3.53 4.07
N LEU A 158 1.97 3.92 2.79
CA LEU A 158 0.70 4.34 2.19
C LEU A 158 -0.37 3.24 2.27
N SER A 159 0.01 1.98 1.99
CA SER A 159 -0.90 0.85 2.12
C SER A 159 -1.33 0.62 3.58
N ALA A 160 -0.40 0.75 4.52
CA ALA A 160 -0.68 0.59 5.94
C ALA A 160 -1.56 1.73 6.49
N TYR A 161 -1.33 2.99 6.09
CA TYR A 161 -2.21 4.10 6.44
C TYR A 161 -3.63 3.91 5.91
N ARG A 162 -3.78 3.43 4.68
CA ARG A 162 -5.10 3.07 4.14
C ARG A 162 -5.81 2.02 5.00
N HIS A 163 -5.10 0.96 5.39
CA HIS A 163 -5.68 -0.05 6.29
C HIS A 163 -5.99 0.51 7.68
N ALA A 164 -5.19 1.44 8.19
CA ALA A 164 -5.43 2.10 9.46
C ALA A 164 -6.74 2.89 9.44
N VAL A 165 -6.98 3.69 8.40
CA VAL A 165 -8.23 4.48 8.28
C VAL A 165 -9.44 3.63 7.90
N ASP A 166 -9.25 2.52 7.18
CA ASP A 166 -10.34 1.58 6.90
C ASP A 166 -10.75 0.81 8.18
N SER A 167 -9.81 0.60 9.10
CA SER A 167 -10.03 -0.10 10.38
C SER A 167 -10.57 0.84 11.48
N ASP A 168 -10.05 2.06 11.53
CA ASP A 168 -10.52 3.15 12.39
C ASP A 168 -10.67 4.45 11.58
N PRO A 169 -11.86 4.70 11.02
CA PRO A 169 -12.13 5.90 10.24
C PRO A 169 -11.99 7.21 11.02
N HIS A 170 -11.95 7.18 12.37
CA HIS A 170 -11.83 8.36 13.22
C HIS A 170 -10.38 8.64 13.66
N ASN A 171 -9.41 7.84 13.19
CA ASN A 171 -8.00 8.10 13.45
C ASN A 171 -7.49 9.27 12.58
N ALA A 172 -7.66 10.50 13.06
CA ALA A 172 -7.24 11.72 12.39
C ALA A 172 -5.73 11.74 12.09
N ALA A 173 -4.89 11.15 12.96
CA ALA A 173 -3.45 11.06 12.73
C ALA A 173 -3.09 10.16 11.53
N ALA A 174 -3.79 9.04 11.35
CA ALA A 174 -3.63 8.16 10.19
C ALA A 174 -4.02 8.88 8.89
N TRP A 175 -5.15 9.59 8.87
CA TRP A 175 -5.57 10.42 7.74
C TRP A 175 -4.55 11.53 7.42
N THR A 176 -4.06 12.22 8.45
CA THR A 176 -3.11 13.33 8.31
C THR A 176 -1.80 12.86 7.69
N ASN A 177 -1.22 11.78 8.23
CA ASN A 177 0.03 11.23 7.74
C ASN A 177 -0.12 10.60 6.36
N TRP A 178 -1.27 9.98 6.05
CA TRP A 178 -1.54 9.48 4.71
C TRP A 178 -1.53 10.60 3.67
N GLY A 179 -2.30 11.67 3.91
CA GLY A 179 -2.35 12.82 3.02
C GLY A 179 -0.98 13.50 2.88
N ARG A 180 -0.24 13.64 3.99
CA ARG A 180 1.08 14.28 4.01
C ARG A 180 2.08 13.48 3.19
N LEU A 181 2.13 12.16 3.38
CA LEU A 181 3.04 11.30 2.64
C LEU A 181 2.70 11.29 1.14
N LEU A 182 1.42 11.31 0.76
CA LEU A 182 1.03 11.48 -0.65
C LEU A 182 1.51 12.82 -1.21
N HIS A 183 1.36 13.90 -0.43
CA HIS A 183 1.80 15.24 -0.82
C HIS A 183 3.32 15.32 -1.02
N GLU A 184 4.11 14.84 -0.06
CA GLU A 184 5.58 14.78 -0.15
C GLU A 184 6.08 13.97 -1.36
N ARG A 185 5.27 13.00 -1.80
CA ARG A 185 5.56 12.15 -2.98
C ARG A 185 5.05 12.75 -4.30
N GLY A 186 4.51 13.97 -4.28
CA GLY A 186 3.98 14.66 -5.45
C GLY A 186 2.63 14.15 -5.95
N ARG A 187 1.95 13.27 -5.18
CA ARG A 187 0.62 12.71 -5.51
C ARG A 187 -0.46 13.64 -4.98
N THR A 188 -0.44 14.89 -5.43
CA THR A 188 -1.23 16.01 -4.88
C THR A 188 -2.74 15.83 -5.02
N ASP A 189 -3.22 15.28 -6.15
CA ASP A 189 -4.66 15.00 -6.36
C ASP A 189 -5.19 13.94 -5.38
N GLU A 190 -4.37 12.93 -5.08
CA GLU A 190 -4.73 11.89 -4.12
C GLU A 190 -4.68 12.43 -2.69
N ALA A 191 -3.69 13.26 -2.35
CA ALA A 191 -3.61 13.92 -1.05
C ALA A 191 -4.86 14.79 -0.79
N ASP A 192 -5.30 15.59 -1.78
CA ASP A 192 -6.51 16.41 -1.65
C ASP A 192 -7.76 15.53 -1.44
N ALA A 193 -7.87 14.42 -2.19
CA ALA A 193 -8.97 13.49 -2.01
C ALA A 193 -8.98 12.84 -0.61
N VAL A 194 -7.80 12.51 -0.08
CA VAL A 194 -7.64 11.96 1.27
C VAL A 194 -8.06 12.98 2.33
N TYR A 195 -7.59 14.22 2.27
CA TYR A 195 -7.99 15.26 3.23
C TYR A 195 -9.48 15.56 3.17
N ARG A 196 -10.06 15.71 1.97
CA ARG A 196 -11.52 15.92 1.82
C ARG A 196 -12.34 14.77 2.38
N ARG A 197 -11.91 13.53 2.16
CA ARG A 197 -12.57 12.34 2.72
C ARG A 197 -12.45 12.31 4.24
N ALA A 198 -11.28 12.62 4.78
CA ALA A 198 -11.05 12.66 6.23
C ALA A 198 -11.98 13.69 6.90
N LEU A 199 -12.04 14.92 6.39
CA LEU A 199 -12.88 15.99 6.92
C LEU A 199 -14.38 15.68 6.80
N ALA A 200 -14.80 14.99 5.73
CA ALA A 200 -16.18 14.53 5.60
C ALA A 200 -16.54 13.42 6.60
N GLN A 201 -15.55 12.62 7.02
CA GLN A 201 -15.75 11.47 7.90
C GLN A 201 -15.65 11.84 9.39
N ILE A 202 -14.71 12.73 9.75
CA ILE A 202 -14.34 13.07 11.13
C ILE A 202 -14.94 14.41 11.55
N GLY A 203 -15.21 15.30 10.58
CA GLY A 203 -15.52 16.70 10.84
C GLY A 203 -14.28 17.59 10.74
N PRO A 204 -14.40 18.88 11.09
CA PRO A 204 -13.29 19.82 11.08
C PRO A 204 -12.25 19.41 12.13
N ASP A 205 -11.07 19.00 11.69
CA ASP A 205 -9.92 18.72 12.55
C ASP A 205 -8.82 19.72 12.20
N PRO A 206 -8.21 20.39 13.20
CA PRO A 206 -7.28 21.50 12.97
C PRO A 206 -6.04 21.05 12.19
N LEU A 207 -5.51 19.85 12.43
CA LEU A 207 -4.31 19.36 11.75
C LEU A 207 -4.62 18.92 10.32
N LEU A 208 -5.77 18.27 10.09
CA LEU A 208 -6.23 17.94 8.73
C LEU A 208 -6.45 19.21 7.90
N LEU A 209 -7.13 20.22 8.46
CA LEU A 209 -7.38 21.50 7.80
C LEU A 209 -6.07 22.26 7.53
N PHE A 210 -5.14 22.28 8.49
CA PHE A 210 -3.82 22.89 8.31
C PHE A 210 -3.04 22.22 7.17
N ASN A 211 -2.93 20.88 7.18
CA ASN A 211 -2.20 20.18 6.14
C ASN A 211 -2.87 20.28 4.76
N GLN A 212 -4.20 20.32 4.71
CA GLN A 212 -4.94 20.62 3.48
C GLN A 212 -4.63 22.05 3.00
N GLY A 213 -4.56 23.03 3.91
CA GLY A 213 -4.17 24.41 3.60
C GLY A 213 -2.80 24.48 2.94
N VAL A 214 -1.80 23.78 3.48
CA VAL A 214 -0.44 23.69 2.91
C VAL A 214 -0.48 23.12 1.49
N LEU A 215 -1.17 21.99 1.29
CA LEU A 215 -1.34 21.40 -0.03
C LEU A 215 -2.01 22.36 -1.02
N LEU A 216 -3.03 23.10 -0.59
CA LEU A 216 -3.75 24.06 -1.43
C LEU A 216 -2.87 25.27 -1.80
N GLU A 217 -1.96 25.71 -0.92
CA GLU A 217 -0.96 26.73 -1.26
C GLU A 217 0.00 26.25 -2.35
N ASP A 218 0.52 25.03 -2.20
CA ASP A 218 1.45 24.44 -3.18
C ASP A 218 0.78 24.23 -4.55
N LEU A 219 -0.53 24.01 -4.56
CA LEU A 219 -1.36 23.97 -5.78
C LEU A 219 -1.75 25.36 -6.31
N GLY A 220 -1.32 26.46 -5.69
CA GLY A 220 -1.64 27.83 -6.09
C GLY A 220 -3.09 28.26 -5.79
N ARG A 221 -3.83 27.50 -4.98
CA ARG A 221 -5.24 27.75 -4.63
C ARG A 221 -5.35 28.61 -3.37
N SER A 222 -4.75 29.80 -3.40
CA SER A 222 -4.59 30.68 -2.22
C SER A 222 -5.89 31.01 -1.47
N ALA A 223 -7.01 31.18 -2.18
CA ALA A 223 -8.31 31.46 -1.53
C ALA A 223 -8.83 30.27 -0.73
N ALA A 224 -8.66 29.05 -1.24
CA ALA A 224 -9.05 27.83 -0.55
C ALA A 224 -8.12 27.53 0.63
N ALA A 225 -6.80 27.77 0.46
CA ALA A 225 -5.83 27.65 1.54
C ALA A 225 -6.13 28.60 2.71
N LEU A 226 -6.44 29.88 2.43
CA LEU A 226 -6.86 30.85 3.45
C LEU A 226 -8.06 30.32 4.25
N ALA A 227 -9.09 29.82 3.56
CA ALA A 227 -10.29 29.29 4.22
C ALA A 227 -9.95 28.09 5.10
N ALA A 228 -9.16 27.13 4.60
CA ALA A 228 -8.75 25.95 5.37
C ALA A 228 -7.99 26.34 6.65
N TYR A 229 -7.02 27.26 6.55
CA TYR A 229 -6.29 27.74 7.71
C TYR A 229 -7.14 28.53 8.71
N GLN A 230 -8.09 29.34 8.21
CA GLN A 230 -9.01 30.07 9.07
C GLN A 230 -9.88 29.11 9.87
N THR A 231 -10.46 28.10 9.22
CA THR A 231 -11.22 27.05 9.91
C THR A 231 -10.32 26.25 10.87
N ALA A 232 -9.06 25.97 10.51
CA ALA A 232 -8.13 25.32 11.44
C ALA A 232 -7.94 26.13 12.73
N LEU A 233 -7.85 27.47 12.64
CA LEU A 233 -7.76 28.35 13.81
C LEU A 233 -9.10 28.60 14.53
N GLU A 234 -10.23 28.32 13.89
CA GLU A 234 -11.53 28.30 14.57
C GLU A 234 -11.62 27.08 15.51
N GLU A 235 -11.06 25.94 15.10
CA GLU A 235 -10.99 24.71 15.92
C GLU A 235 -9.87 24.76 16.96
N ASP A 236 -8.67 25.22 16.58
CA ASP A 236 -7.53 25.39 17.48
C ASP A 236 -6.87 26.76 17.29
N PRO A 237 -7.29 27.78 18.08
CA PRO A 237 -6.70 29.11 18.04
C PRO A 237 -5.22 29.18 18.45
N GLU A 238 -4.67 28.12 19.05
CA GLU A 238 -3.29 28.07 19.54
C GLU A 238 -2.34 27.34 18.57
N LEU A 239 -2.84 26.92 17.39
CA LEU A 239 -2.03 26.27 16.36
C LEU A 239 -1.03 27.28 15.73
N ALA A 240 0.13 27.40 16.37
CA ALA A 240 1.15 28.40 16.05
C ALA A 240 1.60 28.34 14.58
N ASP A 241 1.84 27.15 14.04
CA ASP A 241 2.27 26.98 12.65
C ASP A 241 1.23 27.48 11.64
N CYS A 242 -0.06 27.37 11.97
CA CYS A 242 -1.14 27.91 11.16
C CYS A 242 -1.13 29.45 11.15
N HIS A 243 -0.86 30.09 12.29
CA HIS A 243 -0.63 31.53 12.35
C HIS A 243 0.57 31.96 11.49
N TYR A 244 1.66 31.21 11.50
CA TYR A 244 2.83 31.51 10.67
C TYR A 244 2.51 31.41 9.17
N ASN A 245 1.84 30.33 8.73
CA ASN A 245 1.48 30.15 7.32
C ASN A 245 0.46 31.17 6.85
N LEU A 246 -0.56 31.50 7.65
CA LEU A 246 -1.49 32.59 7.33
C LEU A 246 -0.78 33.92 7.18
N ALA A 247 0.19 34.23 8.05
CA ALA A 247 0.94 35.47 7.94
C ALA A 247 1.67 35.56 6.58
N ARG A 248 2.40 34.50 6.20
CA ARG A 248 3.10 34.41 4.91
C ARG A 248 2.14 34.51 3.72
N LEU A 249 1.01 33.82 3.78
CA LEU A 249 0.00 33.84 2.72
C LEU A 249 -0.62 35.24 2.57
N TYR A 250 -0.90 35.93 3.68
CA TYR A 250 -1.38 37.31 3.65
C TYR A 250 -0.35 38.29 3.09
N GLU A 251 0.94 38.11 3.38
CA GLU A 251 2.02 38.90 2.75
C GLU A 251 2.05 38.70 1.24
N ALA A 252 2.02 37.45 0.77
CA ALA A 252 2.00 37.13 -0.65
C ALA A 252 0.77 37.72 -1.37
N LEU A 253 -0.35 37.85 -0.67
CA LEU A 253 -1.59 38.46 -1.17
C LEU A 253 -1.65 39.99 -1.00
N GLY A 254 -0.58 40.64 -0.51
CA GLY A 254 -0.53 42.09 -0.33
C GLY A 254 -1.43 42.62 0.80
N LYS A 255 -1.67 41.82 1.83
CA LYS A 255 -2.53 42.13 2.99
C LYS A 255 -1.71 42.24 4.30
N PRO A 256 -0.82 43.24 4.44
CA PRO A 256 0.18 43.30 5.51
C PRO A 256 -0.43 43.43 6.92
N GLN A 257 -1.61 44.06 7.06
CA GLN A 257 -2.26 44.21 8.36
C GLN A 257 -2.66 42.84 8.97
N HIS A 258 -3.22 41.95 8.14
CA HIS A 258 -3.54 40.60 8.57
C HIS A 258 -2.28 39.79 8.87
N ALA A 259 -1.24 39.93 8.04
CA ALA A 259 0.03 39.27 8.27
C ALA A 259 0.66 39.61 9.62
N ILE A 260 0.76 40.91 9.95
CA ILE A 260 1.31 41.40 11.23
C ILE A 260 0.52 40.83 12.41
N ARG A 261 -0.81 40.78 12.31
CA ARG A 261 -1.66 40.21 13.36
C ARG A 261 -1.35 38.73 13.61
N HIS A 262 -1.27 37.91 12.56
CA HIS A 262 -1.00 36.49 12.71
C HIS A 262 0.45 36.23 13.16
N LEU A 263 1.43 36.99 12.65
CA LEU A 263 2.83 36.89 13.11
C LEU A 263 2.98 37.27 14.59
N GLY A 264 2.20 38.26 15.06
CA GLY A 264 2.14 38.63 16.47
C GLY A 264 1.52 37.56 17.37
N GLN A 265 0.56 36.77 16.86
CA GLN A 265 0.03 35.61 17.58
C GLN A 265 1.04 34.46 17.62
N TYR A 266 1.64 34.12 16.47
CA TYR A 266 2.69 33.09 16.38
C TYR A 266 3.81 33.32 17.41
N ARG A 267 4.33 34.56 17.50
CA ARG A 267 5.37 34.91 18.46
C ARG A 267 4.92 34.76 19.91
N ARG A 268 3.70 35.16 20.24
CA ARG A 268 3.14 35.02 21.60
C ARG A 268 3.04 33.54 22.02
N LEU A 269 2.55 32.69 21.12
CA LEU A 269 2.44 31.25 21.36
C LEU A 269 3.82 30.60 21.57
N LEU A 270 4.86 31.04 20.85
CA LEU A 270 6.22 30.55 21.05
C LEU A 270 6.91 31.05 22.32
N SER A 271 6.55 32.25 22.79
CA SER A 271 7.13 32.84 24.00
C SER A 271 6.54 32.28 25.30
N GLY A 272 5.48 31.47 25.25
CA GLY A 272 4.86 30.85 26.43
C GLY A 272 4.07 31.81 27.31
N ASP A 273 3.84 33.05 26.88
CA ASP A 273 3.14 34.09 27.65
C ASP A 273 1.60 33.95 27.62
N GLY A 274 1.12 32.70 27.52
CA GLY A 274 -0.29 32.32 27.55
C GLY A 274 -0.73 31.91 28.96
N HIS A 275 -0.86 32.91 29.84
CA HIS A 275 -1.43 32.86 31.22
C HIS A 275 -0.57 32.22 32.32
#